data_AF-A0A5B6ZV49-F1
#
_entry.id   AF-A0A5B6ZV49-F1
#
_cell.length_a   1.000
_cell.length_b   1.000
_cell.length_c   1.000
_cell.angle_alpha   90.00
_cell.angle_beta   90.00
_cell.angle_gamma   90.00
#
_symmetry.space_group_name_H-M   'P 1'
#
loop_
_entity.id
_entity.type
_entity.pdbx_description
1 polymer ?
#
loop_
_entity_poly.entity_id
_entity_poly.type
_entity_poly.pdbx_seq_one_letter_code
_entity_poly.pdbx_strand_id
1 'polypeptide(L)'
;CLFPAVVECRIRHYKFNVVTKNTTRLCSTKPIVTVNGRFPGPTLYAREGDTVLVKVVNHVKYNVSIHWHGIRQIRTGWADGPAYITQCPIQPGQSYIYNFTITG
;
A
#
# COMPACT_ATOMS: atom_id res chain seq x y z
N CYS A 1 1.09 15.87 38.75
CA CYS A 1 1.87 14.80 38.11
C CYS A 1 1.21 14.44 36.79
N LEU A 2 1.82 14.80 35.65
CA LEU A 2 1.37 14.36 34.33
C LEU A 2 1.81 12.90 34.16
N PHE A 3 0.85 11.98 34.11
CA PHE A 3 1.13 10.60 33.69
C PHE A 3 1.71 10.63 32.27
N PRO A 4 2.76 9.85 31.96
CA PRO A 4 3.27 9.77 30.60
C PRO A 4 2.15 9.29 29.67
N ALA A 5 2.01 9.95 28.53
CA ALA A 5 1.07 9.53 27.49
C ALA A 5 1.41 8.09 27.08
N VAL A 6 0.42 7.20 27.10
CA VAL A 6 0.60 5.83 26.63
C VAL A 6 0.87 5.88 25.13
N VAL A 7 2.09 5.53 24.71
CA VAL A 7 2.44 5.37 23.30
C VAL A 7 1.80 4.07 22.83
N GLU A 8 0.69 4.18 22.12
CA GLU A 8 -0.05 3.02 21.63
C GLU A 8 0.40 2.67 20.21
N CYS A 9 1.28 1.68 20.10
CA CYS A 9 1.57 1.00 18.83
C CYS A 9 0.32 0.23 18.41
N ARG A 10 -0.30 0.61 17.28
CA ARG A 10 -1.47 -0.08 16.74
C ARG A 10 -1.13 -0.81 15.45
N ILE A 11 -1.80 -1.94 15.25
CA ILE A 11 -1.78 -2.62 13.95
C ILE A 11 -2.87 -2.03 13.05
N ARG A 12 -2.46 -1.35 11.99
CA ARG A 12 -3.33 -0.73 10.98
C ARG A 12 -3.54 -1.68 9.81
N HIS A 13 -4.78 -2.11 9.60
CA HIS A 13 -5.13 -3.01 8.49
C HIS A 13 -5.73 -2.25 7.32
N TYR A 14 -5.18 -2.48 6.13
CA TYR A 14 -5.65 -1.92 4.88
C TYR A 14 -5.85 -3.02 3.83
N LYS A 15 -6.86 -2.83 2.97
CA LYS A 15 -7.11 -3.67 1.80
C LYS A 15 -7.14 -2.81 0.55
N PHE A 16 -6.21 -3.08 -0.36
CA PHE A 16 -6.06 -2.39 -1.63
C PHE A 16 -6.43 -3.33 -2.77
N ASN A 17 -7.57 -3.09 -3.40
CA ASN A 17 -7.96 -3.75 -4.63
C ASN A 17 -7.43 -2.93 -5.81
N VAL A 18 -6.45 -3.44 -6.53
CA VAL A 18 -5.90 -2.80 -7.72
C VAL A 18 -6.82 -3.13 -8.89
N VAL A 19 -7.48 -2.13 -9.46
CA VAL A 19 -8.50 -2.28 -10.50
C VAL A 19 -8.32 -1.26 -11.61
N THR A 20 -8.71 -1.60 -12.83
CA THR A 20 -8.81 -0.64 -13.94
C THR A 20 -10.13 0.08 -13.85
N LYS A 21 -10.12 1.41 -13.90
CA LYS A 21 -11.33 2.25 -13.89
C LYS A 21 -11.24 3.34 -14.96
N ASN A 22 -12.32 3.51 -15.73
CA ASN A 22 -12.48 4.67 -16.61
C ASN A 22 -12.59 5.95 -15.77
N THR A 23 -11.66 6.87 -15.99
CA THR A 23 -11.60 8.14 -15.27
C THR A 23 -11.59 9.28 -16.27
N THR A 24 -12.45 10.27 -16.05
CA THR A 24 -12.52 11.49 -16.86
C THR A 24 -11.74 12.60 -16.17
N ARG A 25 -10.73 13.15 -16.85
CA ARG A 25 -10.06 14.40 -16.46
C ARG A 25 -9.77 15.21 -17.72
N LEU A 26 -9.81 16.54 -17.59
CA LEU A 26 -9.50 17.46 -18.68
C LEU A 26 -10.26 17.09 -19.98
N CYS A 27 -11.55 16.79 -19.85
CA CYS A 27 -12.45 16.40 -20.95
C CYS A 27 -12.05 15.12 -21.72
N SER A 28 -11.15 14.29 -21.18
CA SER A 28 -10.78 13.00 -21.77
C SER A 28 -11.01 11.86 -20.79
N THR A 29 -11.71 10.81 -21.26
CA THR A 29 -11.91 9.58 -20.50
C THR A 29 -10.88 8.54 -20.91
N LYS A 30 -10.12 8.03 -19.95
CA LYS A 30 -9.14 6.96 -20.17
C LYS A 30 -9.27 5.88 -19.09
N PRO A 31 -9.06 4.61 -19.43
CA PRO A 31 -8.90 3.56 -18.43
C PRO A 31 -7.56 3.77 -17.72
N ILE A 32 -7.59 3.87 -16.39
CA ILE A 32 -6.38 3.97 -15.56
C ILE A 32 -6.40 2.90 -14.47
N VAL A 33 -5.22 2.47 -14.03
CA VAL A 33 -5.08 1.58 -12.87
C VAL A 33 -5.25 2.42 -11.60
N THR A 34 -6.09 1.93 -10.68
CA THR A 34 -6.45 2.63 -9.44
C THR A 34 -6.43 1.68 -8.26
N VAL A 35 -6.27 2.24 -7.06
CA VAL A 35 -6.50 1.51 -5.81
C VAL A 35 -7.92 1.78 -5.34
N ASN A 36 -8.69 0.71 -5.11
CA ASN A 36 -10.08 0.75 -4.66
C ASN A 36 -11.00 1.59 -5.57
N GLY A 37 -10.70 1.66 -6.88
CA GLY A 37 -11.50 2.42 -7.84
C GLY A 37 -11.45 3.93 -7.63
N ARG A 38 -10.44 4.46 -6.92
CA ARG A 38 -10.29 5.89 -6.61
C ARG A 38 -9.03 6.46 -7.25
N PHE A 39 -9.14 7.70 -7.72
CA PHE A 39 -8.02 8.48 -8.21
C PHE A 39 -8.14 9.92 -7.67
N PRO A 40 -7.22 10.38 -6.80
CA PRO A 40 -6.12 9.63 -6.19
C PRO A 40 -6.60 8.39 -5.39
N GLY A 41 -5.69 7.44 -5.18
CA GLY A 41 -5.96 6.28 -4.32
C GLY A 41 -6.25 6.72 -2.86
N PRO A 42 -6.83 5.84 -2.03
CA PRO A 42 -7.09 6.15 -0.64
C PRO A 42 -5.80 6.41 0.13
N THR A 43 -5.79 7.46 0.96
CA THR A 43 -4.66 7.77 1.84
C THR A 43 -4.56 6.74 2.96
N LEU A 44 -3.35 6.24 3.19
CA LEU A 44 -3.01 5.40 4.33
C LEU A 44 -2.57 6.31 5.49
N TYR A 45 -3.26 6.24 6.62
CA TYR A 45 -2.91 6.99 7.83
C TYR A 45 -2.32 6.05 8.89
N ALA A 46 -1.11 6.36 9.35
CA ALA A 46 -0.43 5.63 10.41
C ALA A 46 0.34 6.63 11.28
N ARG A 47 0.60 6.26 12.53
CA ARG A 47 1.50 7.00 13.41
C ARG A 47 2.85 6.31 13.45
N GLU A 48 3.88 7.05 13.83
CA GLU A 48 5.16 6.44 14.15
C GLU A 48 4.99 5.34 15.20
N GLY A 49 5.66 4.21 14.99
CA GLY A 49 5.51 3.00 15.79
C GLY A 49 4.36 2.08 15.36
N ASP A 50 3.37 2.53 14.57
CA ASP A 50 2.31 1.64 14.09
C ASP A 50 2.87 0.56 13.15
N THR A 51 2.33 -0.66 13.26
CA THR A 51 2.55 -1.71 12.25
C THR A 51 1.46 -1.60 11.20
N VAL A 52 1.86 -1.52 9.93
CA VAL A 52 0.96 -1.39 8.79
C VAL A 52 0.90 -2.73 8.05
N LEU A 53 -0.31 -3.26 7.93
CA LEU A 53 -0.63 -4.47 7.18
C LEU A 53 -1.50 -4.10 5.98
N VAL A 54 -0.94 -4.15 4.77
CA VAL A 54 -1.68 -3.87 3.53
C VAL A 54 -1.80 -5.14 2.70
N LYS A 55 -3.03 -5.68 2.61
CA LYS A 55 -3.36 -6.73 1.65
C LYS A 55 -3.66 -6.09 0.30
N VAL A 56 -2.76 -6.30 -0.65
CA VAL A 56 -2.92 -5.86 -2.04
C VAL A 56 -3.46 -7.03 -2.86
N VAL A 57 -4.57 -6.83 -3.55
CA VAL A 57 -5.19 -7.82 -4.44
C VAL A 57 -5.16 -7.26 -5.86
N ASN A 58 -4.53 -7.98 -6.78
CA ASN A 58 -4.40 -7.56 -8.17
C ASN A 58 -5.59 -8.06 -9.00
N HIS A 59 -6.49 -7.15 -9.39
CA HIS A 59 -7.60 -7.46 -10.30
C HIS A 59 -7.36 -6.94 -11.72
N VAL A 60 -6.17 -6.41 -12.01
CA VAL A 60 -5.81 -5.98 -13.37
C VAL A 60 -5.13 -7.10 -14.14
N LYS A 61 -5.11 -6.97 -15.47
CA LYS A 61 -4.52 -7.97 -16.38
C LYS A 61 -2.99 -7.98 -16.42
N TYR A 62 -2.35 -7.07 -15.70
CA TYR A 62 -0.89 -6.90 -15.70
C TYR A 62 -0.31 -7.27 -14.35
N ASN A 63 0.97 -7.63 -14.32
CA ASN A 63 1.74 -7.77 -13.09
C ASN A 63 1.87 -6.41 -12.38
N VAL A 64 1.74 -6.38 -11.06
CA VAL A 64 1.84 -5.14 -10.26
C VAL A 64 2.71 -5.34 -9.03
N SER A 65 3.29 -4.25 -8.52
CA SER A 65 3.84 -4.16 -7.18
C SER A 65 3.56 -2.76 -6.62
N ILE A 66 3.55 -2.62 -5.29
CA ILE A 66 3.35 -1.33 -4.62
C ILE A 66 4.59 -1.02 -3.79
N HIS A 67 5.20 0.14 -4.05
CA HIS A 67 6.30 0.67 -3.27
C HIS A 67 5.83 1.76 -2.30
N TRP A 68 6.34 1.71 -1.08
CA TRP A 68 6.01 2.63 0.02
C TRP A 68 7.06 3.73 0.09
N HIS A 69 6.98 4.68 -0.83
CA HIS A 69 7.99 5.72 -0.99
C HIS A 69 8.29 6.45 0.34
N GLY A 70 9.55 6.43 0.74
CA GLY A 70 10.04 7.07 1.97
C GLY A 70 10.00 6.21 3.23
N ILE A 71 9.37 5.03 3.21
CA ILE A 71 9.42 4.09 4.34
C ILE A 71 10.77 3.37 4.35
N ARG A 72 11.44 3.38 5.51
CA ARG A 72 12.84 2.89 5.64
C ARG A 72 12.99 1.37 5.50
N GLN A 73 11.91 0.61 5.66
CA GLN A 73 11.86 -0.86 5.58
C GLN A 73 12.93 -1.58 6.42
N ILE A 74 13.21 -1.04 7.62
CA ILE A 74 14.19 -1.63 8.54
C ILE A 74 13.73 -3.04 8.91
N ARG A 75 14.57 -4.03 8.59
CA ARG A 75 14.31 -5.47 8.79
C ARG A 75 13.03 -5.99 8.11
N THR A 76 12.52 -5.27 7.12
CA THR A 76 11.26 -5.57 6.41
C THR A 76 11.40 -5.39 4.89
N GLY A 77 12.62 -5.57 4.37
CA GLY A 77 12.94 -5.31 2.95
C GLY A 77 12.06 -6.04 1.93
N TRP A 78 11.55 -7.24 2.25
CA TRP A 78 10.60 -7.95 1.38
C TRP A 78 9.29 -7.17 1.15
N ALA A 79 8.93 -6.25 2.04
CA ALA A 79 7.76 -5.39 1.93
C ALA A 79 8.05 -4.04 1.24
N ASP A 80 9.23 -3.84 0.65
CA ASP A 80 9.58 -2.56 0.02
C ASP A 80 8.82 -2.28 -1.28
N GLY A 81 8.60 -3.30 -2.12
CA GLY A 81 7.78 -3.16 -3.34
C GLY A 81 8.48 -3.16 -4.71
N PRO A 82 9.80 -2.95 -4.86
CA PRO A 82 10.47 -3.10 -6.16
C PRO A 82 10.46 -4.54 -6.66
N ALA A 83 9.73 -4.76 -7.76
CA ALA A 83 9.65 -6.06 -8.42
C ALA A 83 11.03 -6.53 -8.91
N TYR A 84 11.31 -7.82 -8.75
CA TYR A 84 12.57 -8.51 -9.07
C TYR A 84 13.81 -8.06 -8.25
N ILE A 85 13.63 -7.19 -7.26
CA ILE A 85 14.65 -6.84 -6.29
C ILE A 85 14.27 -7.39 -4.92
N THR A 86 13.11 -7.00 -4.40
CA THR A 86 12.67 -7.41 -3.05
C THR A 86 11.54 -8.43 -3.07
N GLN A 87 10.85 -8.57 -4.21
CA GLN A 87 9.75 -9.52 -4.39
C GLN A 87 9.51 -9.85 -5.86
N CYS A 88 8.88 -10.99 -6.14
CA CYS A 88 8.23 -11.21 -7.44
C CYS A 88 7.00 -10.28 -7.58
N PRO A 89 6.64 -9.88 -8.82
CA PRO A 89 5.42 -9.13 -9.06
C PRO A 89 4.17 -9.90 -8.61
N ILE A 90 3.16 -9.18 -8.15
CA ILE A 90 1.83 -9.72 -7.86
C ILE A 90 1.13 -9.97 -9.20
N GLN A 91 0.98 -11.24 -9.56
CA GLN A 91 0.32 -11.65 -10.80
C GLN A 91 -1.19 -11.34 -10.79
N PRO A 92 -1.84 -11.25 -11.96
CA PRO A 92 -3.30 -11.11 -12.06
C PRO A 92 -4.04 -12.15 -11.22
N GLY A 93 -5.03 -11.71 -10.45
CA GLY A 93 -5.81 -12.55 -9.53
C GLY A 93 -5.10 -12.90 -8.22
N GLN A 94 -3.80 -12.64 -8.09
CA GLN A 94 -3.03 -12.94 -6.88
C GLN A 94 -3.05 -11.79 -5.88
N SER A 95 -2.59 -12.08 -4.66
CA SER A 95 -2.48 -11.10 -3.58
C SER A 95 -1.15 -11.21 -2.85
N TYR A 96 -0.72 -10.09 -2.28
CA TYR A 96 0.46 -10.01 -1.44
C TYR A 96 0.15 -9.15 -0.21
N ILE A 97 0.74 -9.50 0.93
CA ILE A 97 0.58 -8.77 2.17
C ILE A 97 1.88 -8.05 2.48
N TYR A 98 1.84 -6.73 2.43
CA TYR A 98 2.91 -5.88 2.93
C TYR A 98 2.74 -5.72 4.44
N ASN A 99 3.80 -6.00 5.21
CA ASN A 99 3.81 -5.89 6.67
C ASN A 99 5.11 -5.19 7.10
N PHE A 100 4.99 -3.97 7.60
CA PHE A 100 6.12 -3.17 8.05
C PHE A 100 5.72 -2.22 9.18
N THR A 101 6.68 -1.86 10.02
CA THR A 101 6.50 -0.86 11.08
C THR A 101 6.93 0.51 10.57
N ILE A 102 6.15 1.54 10.88
CA ILE A 102 6.51 2.92 10.57
C ILE A 102 7.57 3.39 11.57
N THR A 103 8.77 3.67 11.07
CA THR A 103 9.89 4.17 11.87
C THR A 103 10.45 5.44 11.23
N GLY A 104 10.59 6.50 12.04
CA GLY A 104 11.22 7.78 11.68
C GLY A 104 12.73 7.69 11.63
#